data_AF-A0A080ZEV7-F1
#
_entry.id   AF-A0A080ZEV7-F1
#
_cell.length_a   1.000
_cell.length_b   1.000
_cell.length_c   1.000
_cell.angle_alpha   90.00
_cell.angle_beta   90.00
_cell.angle_gamma   90.00
#
_symmetry.space_group_name_H-M   'P 1'
#
loop_
_entity.id
_entity.type
_entity.pdbx_description
1 polymer ?
#
loop_
_entity_poly.entity_id
_entity_poly.type
_entity_poly.pdbx_seq_one_letter_code
_entity_poly.pdbx_strand_id
1 'polypeptide(L)'
;MVFALEPGTKLRIYVGCFTARDDSKARVVESPVGFCVLFRGDLIHNGMPYTTTNYRLHCYRSYAGMKWTPDIVQDALPQHGERQYCGEKVEKGQALRKHRFYCEKNPWGLRTD
;
A
#
# COMPACT_ATOMS: atom_id res chain seq x y z
N MET A 1 -9.67 -4.99 0.29
CA MET A 1 -10.62 -4.73 -0.81
C MET A 1 -10.39 -3.33 -1.33
N VAL A 2 -10.29 -3.15 -2.65
CA VAL A 2 -10.02 -1.83 -3.25
C VAL A 2 -11.16 -1.48 -4.21
N PHE A 3 -11.87 -0.39 -3.96
CA PHE A 3 -12.89 0.16 -4.86
C PHE A 3 -12.28 1.15 -5.85
N ALA A 4 -12.66 1.02 -7.11
CA ALA A 4 -12.32 1.98 -8.15
C ALA A 4 -13.37 3.10 -8.17
N LEU A 5 -12.97 4.29 -7.71
CA LEU A 5 -13.79 5.50 -7.80
C LEU A 5 -13.58 6.23 -9.13
N GLU A 6 -12.44 5.98 -9.79
CA GLU A 6 -12.02 6.66 -11.01
C GLU A 6 -11.53 5.66 -12.06
N PRO A 7 -11.60 6.01 -13.35
CA PRO A 7 -11.10 5.16 -14.42
C PRO A 7 -9.63 4.82 -14.25
N GLY A 8 -9.23 3.66 -14.77
CA GLY A 8 -7.83 3.24 -14.77
C GLY A 8 -7.29 2.82 -13.41
N THR A 9 -8.12 2.65 -12.37
CA THR A 9 -7.68 2.09 -11.08
C THR A 9 -7.08 0.70 -11.31
N LYS A 10 -5.77 0.61 -11.05
CA LYS A 10 -4.94 -0.58 -11.18
C LYS A 10 -4.32 -0.97 -9.84
N LEU A 11 -4.25 -2.27 -9.62
CA LEU A 11 -3.58 -2.87 -8.48
C LEU A 11 -2.63 -3.95 -8.96
N ARG A 12 -1.38 -3.93 -8.50
CA ARG A 12 -0.47 -5.06 -8.70
C ARG A 12 -0.65 -6.03 -7.55
N ILE A 13 -0.94 -7.28 -7.87
CA ILE A 13 -0.98 -8.40 -6.94
C ILE A 13 0.12 -9.40 -7.29
N TYR A 14 0.58 -10.17 -6.30
CA TYR A 14 1.51 -11.28 -6.53
C TYR A 14 0.77 -12.58 -6.21
N VAL A 15 0.36 -13.31 -7.26
CA VAL A 15 -0.58 -14.43 -7.14
C VAL A 15 -0.01 -15.49 -6.18
N GLY A 16 -0.78 -15.88 -5.17
CA GLY A 16 -0.38 -16.88 -4.18
C GLY A 16 0.75 -16.45 -3.23
N CYS A 17 1.18 -15.20 -3.27
CA CYS A 17 2.25 -14.68 -2.42
C CYS A 17 1.66 -14.09 -1.13
N PHE A 18 1.65 -14.89 -0.07
CA PHE A 18 1.06 -14.52 1.22
C PHE A 18 2.09 -14.22 2.33
N THR A 19 3.33 -14.61 2.09
CA THR A 19 4.43 -14.51 3.08
C THR A 19 5.68 -13.89 2.47
N ALA A 20 5.98 -14.20 1.22
CA ALA A 20 7.12 -13.67 0.48
C ALA A 20 6.71 -13.27 -0.93
N ARG A 21 7.31 -12.19 -1.43
CA ARG A 21 7.09 -11.64 -2.77
C ARG A 21 7.86 -12.46 -3.82
N ASP A 22 7.20 -12.76 -4.92
CA ASP A 22 7.78 -13.39 -6.11
C ASP A 22 7.35 -12.61 -7.35
N ASP A 23 8.29 -11.88 -7.95
CA ASP A 23 8.02 -10.98 -9.08
C ASP A 23 7.51 -11.72 -10.33
N SER A 24 7.81 -13.01 -10.50
CA SER A 24 7.29 -13.80 -11.62
C SER A 24 5.76 -13.99 -11.54
N LYS A 25 5.20 -13.87 -10.34
CA LYS A 25 3.76 -13.99 -10.04
C LYS A 25 3.04 -12.65 -10.05
N ALA A 26 3.73 -11.56 -10.40
CA ALA A 26 3.12 -10.24 -10.50
C ALA A 26 2.02 -10.20 -11.57
N ARG A 27 0.83 -9.72 -11.21
CA ARG A 27 -0.28 -9.48 -12.13
C ARG A 27 -0.89 -8.11 -11.84
N VAL A 28 -1.24 -7.39 -12.89
CA VAL A 28 -1.96 -6.12 -12.79
C VAL A 28 -3.43 -6.39 -12.98
N VAL A 29 -4.23 -5.99 -12.00
CA VAL A 29 -5.69 -6.04 -12.03
C VAL A 29 -6.19 -4.62 -12.25
N GLU A 30 -6.87 -4.39 -13.35
CA GLU A 30 -7.60 -3.15 -13.61
C GLU A 30 -9.06 -3.33 -13.19
N SER A 31 -9.58 -2.38 -12.42
CA SER A 31 -10.96 -2.41 -11.93
C SER A 31 -11.76 -1.30 -12.60
N PRO A 32 -12.90 -1.61 -13.23
CA PRO A 32 -13.82 -0.60 -13.73
C PRO A 32 -14.38 0.26 -12.59
N VAL A 33 -14.79 1.49 -12.90
CA VAL A 33 -15.44 2.41 -11.95
C VAL A 33 -16.67 1.76 -11.34
N GLY A 34 -16.83 1.88 -10.02
CA GLY A 34 -17.95 1.30 -9.26
C GLY A 34 -17.75 -0.17 -8.88
N PHE A 35 -16.70 -0.83 -9.39
CA PHE A 35 -16.34 -2.18 -8.99
C PHE A 35 -15.28 -2.17 -7.90
N CYS A 36 -15.10 -3.32 -7.26
CA CYS A 36 -14.02 -3.53 -6.31
C CYS A 36 -13.31 -4.86 -6.53
N VAL A 37 -12.01 -4.87 -6.19
CA VAL A 37 -11.22 -6.09 -6.11
C VAL A 37 -11.26 -6.59 -4.67
N LEU A 38 -11.84 -7.77 -4.47
CA LEU A 38 -11.79 -8.50 -3.21
C LEU A 38 -10.63 -9.50 -3.23
N PHE A 39 -9.77 -9.44 -2.22
CA PHE A 39 -8.62 -10.33 -2.09
C PHE A 39 -8.32 -10.59 -0.61
N ARG A 40 -7.59 -11.67 -0.35
CA ARG A 40 -7.17 -12.06 1.01
C ARG A 40 -6.30 -10.95 1.60
N GLY A 41 -6.56 -10.57 2.84
CA GLY A 41 -5.92 -9.39 3.45
C GLY A 41 -4.40 -9.48 3.59
N ASP A 42 -3.87 -10.69 3.57
CA ASP A 42 -2.45 -11.03 3.62
C ASP A 42 -1.85 -11.36 2.24
N LEU A 43 -2.55 -11.07 1.14
CA LEU A 43 -1.98 -11.17 -0.20
C LEU A 43 -1.05 -9.98 -0.45
N ILE A 44 0.20 -10.23 -0.87
CA ILE A 44 1.15 -9.17 -1.21
C ILE A 44 0.63 -8.42 -2.44
N HIS A 45 0.54 -7.10 -2.31
CA HIS A 45 0.05 -6.20 -3.35
C HIS A 45 0.64 -4.79 -3.20
N ASN A 46 0.68 -4.05 -4.29
CA ASN A 46 1.10 -2.64 -4.30
C ASN A 46 0.28 -1.81 -5.30
N GLY A 47 0.27 -0.49 -5.09
CA GLY A 47 -0.28 0.44 -6.08
C GLY A 47 0.55 0.47 -7.36
N MET A 48 -0.09 0.78 -8.48
CA MET A 48 0.60 1.08 -9.73
C MET A 48 1.00 2.56 -9.78
N PRO A 49 2.06 2.91 -10.52
CA PRO A 49 2.36 4.31 -10.82
C PRO A 49 1.27 4.89 -11.75
N TYR A 50 0.93 6.15 -11.52
CA TYR A 50 -0.01 6.91 -12.34
C TYR A 50 0.63 8.24 -12.76
N THR A 51 0.29 8.70 -13.96
CA THR A 51 0.67 10.04 -14.45
C THR A 51 -0.19 11.14 -13.84
N THR A 52 -1.40 10.79 -13.37
CA THR A 52 -2.35 11.68 -12.71
C THR A 52 -2.77 11.10 -11.37
N THR A 53 -3.29 11.93 -10.47
CA THR A 53 -3.89 11.45 -9.21
C THR A 53 -5.03 10.46 -9.51
N ASN A 54 -5.06 9.34 -8.78
CA ASN A 54 -6.14 8.35 -8.84
C ASN A 54 -6.66 8.04 -7.43
N TYR A 55 -7.90 8.42 -7.15
CA TYR A 55 -8.57 8.21 -5.87
C TYR A 55 -9.20 6.82 -5.81
N ARG A 56 -9.01 6.14 -4.67
CA ARG A 56 -9.53 4.78 -4.44
C ARG A 56 -9.83 4.57 -2.96
N LEU A 57 -10.84 3.76 -2.65
CA LEU A 57 -11.13 3.35 -1.27
C LEU A 57 -10.50 2.00 -0.99
N HIS A 58 -9.61 1.94 0.00
CA HIS A 58 -9.06 0.69 0.50
C HIS A 58 -9.80 0.32 1.79
N CYS A 59 -10.64 -0.70 1.71
CA CYS A 59 -11.45 -1.18 2.82
C CYS A 59 -10.98 -2.58 3.28
N TYR A 60 -10.99 -2.79 4.59
CA TYR A 60 -10.80 -4.11 5.19
C TYR A 60 -12.16 -4.67 5.61
N ARG A 61 -12.40 -5.94 5.31
CA ARG A 61 -13.57 -6.67 5.80
C ARG A 61 -13.08 -7.75 6.74
N SER A 62 -13.48 -7.66 8.01
CA SER A 62 -13.21 -8.65 9.05
C SER A 62 -14.49 -9.41 9.40
N TYR A 63 -14.32 -10.60 9.98
CA TYR A 63 -15.41 -11.41 10.52
C TYR A 63 -15.20 -11.59 12.03
N ALA A 64 -16.27 -11.82 12.77
CA ALA A 64 -16.19 -12.03 14.22
C ALA A 64 -15.23 -13.19 14.56
N GLY A 65 -14.35 -12.99 15.54
CA GLY A 65 -13.33 -13.97 15.94
C GLY A 65 -12.04 -13.96 15.10
N MET A 66 -11.97 -13.17 14.02
CA MET A 66 -10.74 -13.05 13.24
C MET A 66 -9.69 -12.21 13.98
N LYS A 67 -8.56 -12.83 14.33
CA LYS A 67 -7.38 -12.11 14.84
C LYS A 67 -6.61 -11.54 13.65
N TRP A 68 -6.74 -10.24 13.43
CA TRP A 68 -5.97 -9.54 12.39
C TRP A 68 -4.76 -8.88 13.02
N THR A 69 -3.60 -9.03 12.40
CA THR A 69 -2.43 -8.18 12.69
C THR A 69 -2.39 -7.11 11.61
N PRO A 70 -2.61 -5.83 11.96
CA PRO A 70 -2.49 -4.73 11.01
C PRO A 70 -1.12 -4.72 10.33
N ASP A 71 -1.06 -4.23 9.07
CA ASP A 71 0.17 -3.88 8.36
C ASP A 71 1.12 -5.01 7.88
N ILE A 72 0.79 -6.31 7.96
CA ILE A 72 1.76 -7.35 7.57
C ILE A 72 2.10 -7.31 6.05
N VAL A 73 1.16 -6.92 5.17
CA VAL A 73 1.26 -7.27 3.75
C VAL A 73 1.05 -6.13 2.76
N GLN A 74 1.24 -4.89 3.21
CA GLN A 74 1.49 -3.80 2.29
C GLN A 74 3.01 -3.64 2.13
N ASP A 75 3.63 -4.62 1.47
CA ASP A 75 5.03 -4.58 1.01
C ASP A 75 5.18 -3.59 -0.16
N ALA A 76 4.63 -2.40 0.03
CA ALA A 76 4.48 -1.33 -0.96
C ALA A 76 5.72 -0.45 -1.03
N LEU A 77 6.82 -0.85 -0.39
CA LEU A 77 8.06 -0.10 -0.45
C LEU A 77 9.16 -1.01 -0.96
N PRO A 78 10.04 -0.51 -1.85
CA PRO A 78 11.27 -1.22 -2.18
C PRO A 78 11.99 -1.61 -0.88
N GLN A 79 12.78 -2.69 -0.92
CA GLN A 79 13.63 -3.12 0.21
C GLN A 79 14.45 -1.97 0.81
N HIS A 80 14.60 -0.87 0.08
CA HIS A 80 15.15 0.38 0.54
C HIS A 80 14.27 1.53 0.04
N GLY A 81 13.69 2.31 0.96
CA GLY A 81 13.06 3.59 0.64
C GLY A 81 13.92 4.75 1.12
N GLU A 82 14.05 5.79 0.30
CA GLU A 82 14.69 7.04 0.71
C GLU A 82 13.64 7.95 1.38
N ARG A 83 13.97 8.46 2.56
CA ARG A 83 13.08 9.35 3.32
C ARG A 83 12.98 10.70 2.62
N GLN A 84 11.77 11.05 2.17
CA GLN A 84 11.46 12.23 1.35
C GLN A 84 12.04 13.57 1.87
N TYR A 85 12.20 13.75 3.18
CA TYR A 85 12.65 15.00 3.79
C TYR A 85 14.08 14.99 4.33
N CYS A 86 14.69 13.82 4.52
CA CYS A 86 16.03 13.72 5.12
C CYS A 86 17.04 12.87 4.33
N GLY A 87 16.62 12.20 3.25
CA GLY A 87 17.52 11.41 2.39
C GLY A 87 18.01 10.10 3.00
N GLU A 88 17.65 9.79 4.25
CA GLU A 88 18.08 8.55 4.89
C GLU A 88 17.39 7.32 4.28
N LYS A 89 18.18 6.27 4.03
CA LYS A 89 17.70 4.99 3.51
C LYS A 89 17.10 4.15 4.64
N VAL A 90 15.93 3.58 4.41
CA VAL A 90 15.24 2.73 5.38
C VAL A 90 14.92 1.39 4.75
N GLU A 91 15.30 0.32 5.43
CA GLU A 91 15.13 -1.07 4.97
C GLU A 91 13.67 -1.55 5.05
N LYS A 92 12.86 -0.95 5.92
CA LYS A 92 11.49 -1.40 6.20
C LYS A 92 10.44 -0.34 5.88
N GLY A 93 9.43 -0.76 5.13
CA GLY A 93 8.39 0.14 4.66
C GLY A 93 7.56 0.81 5.77
N GLN A 94 7.28 0.10 6.87
CA GLN A 94 6.55 0.66 8.01
C GLN A 94 7.34 1.79 8.69
N ALA A 95 8.66 1.65 8.81
CA ALA A 95 9.54 2.67 9.36
C ALA A 95 9.61 3.89 8.44
N LEU A 96 9.59 3.70 7.12
CA LEU A 96 9.49 4.81 6.16
C LEU A 96 8.17 5.59 6.31
N ARG A 97 7.03 4.90 6.50
CA ARG A 97 5.72 5.54 6.65
C ARG A 97 5.62 6.38 7.91
N LYS A 98 6.02 5.82 9.07
CA LYS A 98 6.06 6.57 10.33
C LYS A 98 6.98 7.78 10.22
N HIS A 99 8.16 7.58 9.63
CA HIS A 99 9.11 8.67 9.46
C HIS A 99 8.57 9.81 8.57
N ARG A 100 7.73 9.56 7.55
CA ARG A 100 7.15 10.67 6.76
C ARG A 100 6.42 11.68 7.63
N PHE A 101 5.72 11.22 8.67
CA PHE A 101 5.01 12.10 9.59
C PHE A 101 5.94 12.68 10.66
N TYR A 102 6.79 11.86 11.29
CA TYR A 102 7.61 12.28 12.43
C TYR A 102 9.02 12.79 12.09
N CYS A 103 9.35 12.97 10.81
CA CYS A 103 10.65 13.52 10.43
C CYS A 103 10.77 14.97 10.93
N GLU A 104 11.84 15.28 11.66
CA GLU A 104 12.13 16.66 12.10
C GLU A 104 12.30 17.63 10.93
N LYS A 105 12.75 17.13 9.78
CA LYS A 105 12.85 17.89 8.52
C LYS A 105 11.54 17.95 7.74
N ASN A 106 10.46 17.30 8.20
CA ASN A 106 9.15 17.45 7.59
C ASN A 106 8.50 18.76 8.06
N PRO A 107 8.32 19.76 7.18
CA PRO A 107 7.72 21.04 7.55
C PRO A 107 6.24 20.94 7.98
N TRP A 108 5.60 19.77 7.80
CA TRP A 108 4.20 19.51 8.10
C TRP A 108 3.98 18.55 9.27
N GLY A 109 5.03 17.90 9.77
CA GLY A 109 4.93 16.77 10.70
C GLY A 109 4.65 17.14 12.17
N LEU A 110 4.95 18.39 12.54
CA LEU A 110 4.88 18.91 13.90
C LEU A 110 3.75 19.94 14.09
N ARG A 111 2.87 20.12 13.10
CA ARG A 111 1.68 20.97 13.29
C ARG A 111 0.64 20.20 14.09
N THR A 112 0.54 20.51 15.38
CA THR A 112 -0.63 20.24 16.21
C THR A 112 -1.45 21.52 16.24
N ASP A 113 -2.42 21.63 15.33
CA ASP A 113 -3.57 22.52 15.46
C ASP A 113 -4.65 21.90 16.37
#